data_AF-A0A7Y4ZUH5-F1
#
_entry.id   AF-A0A7Y4ZUH5-F1
#
_cell.length_a   1.000
_cell.length_b   1.000
_cell.length_c   1.000
_cell.angle_alpha   90.00
_cell.angle_beta   90.00
_cell.angle_gamma   90.00
#
_symmetry.space_group_name_H-M   'P 1'
#
loop_
_entity.id
_entity.type
_entity.pdbx_description
1 polymer ?
#
loop_
_entity_poly.entity_id
_entity_poly.type
_entity_poly.pdbx_seq_one_letter_code
_entity_poly.pdbx_strand_id
1 'polypeptide(L)'
;MELQASLQRELEQVGYALSQDVLDHVATWPPEALAGFRRRLLGDLRKVLGAHRELRPFYPNFPQQVMDLSEAQLYANARMHYWTLTRPQDDPAPRPELAHAPRPRLIERGTEEERDGIFTLLVRAKTAFSPQDREDVDAFVLHYRDAIAKFLPDAVPSKENLAYVGARLLEDTRVGQPFLERFVTTATDVLRLAVALAKGDVSLAEACKFPSFRRPTRRLLLGLLERAPNLVEDMSRWKSRWIRLGERLHPGEFATRFPEALRAFATLRAGTKVVSFGSEVETALAARDMPRALERLATRPGELARRLDHLMRTSQAPRSVVDRFAERAAPA
;
A
#
# COMPACT_ATOMS: atom_id res chain seq x y z
N MET A 1 -9.56 15.75 40.49
CA MET A 1 -11.00 15.80 40.17
C MET A 1 -11.34 16.84 39.10
N GLU A 2 -11.18 18.16 39.32
CA GLU A 2 -11.61 19.18 38.32
C GLU A 2 -10.97 19.00 36.93
N LEU A 3 -9.66 18.76 36.87
CA LEU A 3 -8.92 18.51 35.62
C LEU A 3 -9.39 17.24 34.89
N GLN A 4 -9.83 16.20 35.62
CA GLN A 4 -10.31 14.94 35.03
C GLN A 4 -11.72 15.11 34.46
N ALA A 5 -12.61 15.77 35.20
CA ALA A 5 -13.96 16.09 34.73
C ALA A 5 -13.92 17.00 33.50
N SER A 6 -13.01 17.99 33.49
CA SER A 6 -12.75 18.83 32.32
C SER A 6 -12.24 18.03 31.12
N LEU A 7 -11.31 17.09 31.33
CA LEU A 7 -10.80 16.23 30.27
C LEU A 7 -11.90 15.34 29.68
N GLN A 8 -12.69 14.68 30.54
CA GLN A 8 -13.78 13.80 30.12
C GLN A 8 -14.82 14.57 29.29
N ARG A 9 -15.23 15.76 29.73
CA ARG A 9 -16.18 16.61 29.00
C ARG A 9 -15.65 17.02 27.61
N GLU A 10 -14.36 17.33 27.51
CA GLU A 10 -13.73 17.70 26.23
C GLU A 10 -13.62 16.50 25.28
N LEU A 11 -13.36 15.31 25.80
CA LEU A 11 -13.34 14.08 25.01
C LEU A 11 -14.73 13.75 24.48
N GLU A 12 -15.78 13.92 25.29
CA GLU A 12 -17.17 13.66 24.89
C GLU A 12 -17.61 14.57 23.75
N GLN A 13 -17.16 15.84 23.75
CA GLN A 13 -17.40 16.77 22.63
C GLN A 13 -16.80 16.30 21.31
N VAL A 14 -15.73 15.51 21.35
CA VAL A 14 -15.09 14.93 20.16
C VAL A 14 -15.50 13.46 19.94
N GLY A 15 -16.47 12.95 20.70
CA GLY A 15 -17.02 11.60 20.53
C GLY A 15 -16.19 10.48 21.17
N TYR A 16 -15.37 10.79 22.18
CA TYR A 16 -14.56 9.82 22.93
C TYR A 16 -14.81 9.92 24.44
N ALA A 17 -14.47 8.87 25.17
CA ALA A 17 -14.54 8.84 26.64
C ALA A 17 -13.37 8.00 27.17
N LEU A 18 -12.88 8.28 28.38
CA LEU A 18 -11.91 7.40 29.04
C LEU A 18 -12.64 6.32 29.83
N SER A 19 -12.10 5.10 29.85
CA SER A 19 -12.59 4.06 30.76
C SER A 19 -12.30 4.43 32.22
N GLN A 20 -13.06 3.82 33.13
CA GLN A 20 -12.87 4.05 34.57
C GLN A 20 -11.44 3.70 35.02
N ASP A 21 -10.87 2.61 34.49
CA ASP A 21 -9.49 2.20 34.77
C ASP A 21 -8.46 3.25 34.30
N VAL A 22 -8.66 3.88 33.13
CA VAL A 22 -7.82 5.01 32.71
C VAL A 22 -7.98 6.19 33.66
N LEU A 23 -9.21 6.54 34.04
CA LEU A 23 -9.49 7.67 34.93
C LEU A 23 -8.86 7.49 36.31
N ASP A 24 -8.99 6.30 36.90
CA ASP A 24 -8.41 5.93 38.19
C ASP A 24 -6.88 5.97 38.12
N HIS A 25 -6.29 5.49 37.03
CA HIS A 25 -4.84 5.53 36.84
C HIS A 25 -4.31 6.97 36.74
N VAL A 26 -4.90 7.80 35.87
CA VAL A 26 -4.46 9.20 35.72
C VAL A 26 -4.80 10.07 36.92
N ALA A 27 -5.72 9.63 37.80
CA ALA A 27 -6.00 10.28 39.08
C ALA A 27 -4.77 10.32 40.00
N THR A 28 -3.87 9.35 39.86
CA THR A 28 -2.65 9.24 40.67
C THR A 28 -1.52 10.16 40.18
N TRP A 29 -1.68 10.79 39.02
CA TRP A 29 -0.62 11.58 38.40
C TRP A 29 -0.56 13.01 38.94
N PRO A 30 0.63 13.64 38.95
CA PRO A 30 0.75 15.07 39.21
C PRO A 30 -0.07 15.92 38.22
N PRO A 31 -0.62 17.07 38.64
CA PRO A 31 -1.43 17.94 37.79
C PRO A 31 -0.76 18.32 36.46
N GLU A 32 0.56 18.54 36.47
CA GLU A 32 1.34 18.90 35.28
C GLU A 32 1.39 17.74 34.28
N ALA A 33 1.55 16.50 34.76
CA ALA A 33 1.56 15.30 33.92
C ALA A 33 0.19 15.06 33.28
N LEU A 34 -0.89 15.24 34.05
CA LEU A 34 -2.26 15.14 33.54
C LEU A 34 -2.56 16.22 32.50
N ALA A 35 -2.12 17.47 32.73
CA ALA A 35 -2.28 18.55 31.77
C ALA A 35 -1.48 18.28 30.47
N GLY A 36 -0.28 17.71 30.58
CA GLY A 36 0.52 17.26 29.45
C GLY A 36 -0.18 16.15 28.64
N PHE A 37 -0.70 15.15 29.33
CA PHE A 37 -1.46 14.05 28.72
C PHE A 37 -2.71 14.55 27.99
N ARG A 38 -3.54 15.36 28.66
CA ARG A 38 -4.73 16.00 28.07
C ARG A 38 -4.40 16.71 26.76
N ARG A 39 -3.35 17.54 26.77
CA ARG A 39 -2.95 18.33 25.60
C ARG A 39 -2.54 17.44 24.42
N ARG A 40 -1.78 16.36 24.68
CA ARG A 40 -1.38 15.40 23.66
C ARG A 40 -2.57 14.62 23.12
N LEU A 41 -3.36 14.00 23.99
CA LEU A 41 -4.51 13.17 23.62
C LEU A 41 -5.52 13.94 22.76
N LEU A 42 -5.92 15.15 23.17
CA LEU A 42 -6.83 15.97 22.38
C LEU A 42 -6.21 16.42 21.05
N GLY A 43 -4.89 16.68 21.04
CA GLY A 43 -4.15 16.97 19.81
C GLY A 43 -4.21 15.80 18.81
N ASP A 44 -3.99 14.58 19.29
CA ASP A 44 -3.98 13.37 18.46
C ASP A 44 -5.39 13.03 17.97
N LEU A 45 -6.41 13.09 18.84
CA LEU A 45 -7.81 12.85 18.45
C LEU A 45 -8.30 13.86 17.41
N ARG A 46 -7.92 15.14 17.51
CA ARG A 46 -8.24 16.16 16.48
C ARG A 46 -7.61 15.83 15.13
N LYS A 47 -6.42 15.23 15.10
CA LYS A 47 -5.79 14.76 13.86
C LYS A 47 -6.59 13.59 13.28
N VAL A 48 -6.91 12.59 14.11
CA VAL A 48 -7.69 11.40 13.71
C VAL A 48 -9.06 11.77 13.16
N LEU A 49 -9.77 12.70 13.81
CA LEU A 49 -11.09 13.17 13.39
C LEU A 49 -11.06 14.12 12.18
N GLY A 50 -9.88 14.49 11.69
CA GLY A 50 -9.76 15.46 10.60
C GLY A 50 -10.10 16.90 11.00
N ALA A 51 -10.32 17.19 12.29
CA ALA A 51 -10.67 18.51 12.81
C ALA A 51 -9.56 19.56 12.62
N HIS A 52 -8.35 19.13 12.25
CA HIS A 52 -7.26 20.00 11.82
C HIS A 52 -7.47 20.59 10.42
N ARG A 53 -8.47 20.13 9.66
CA ARG A 53 -8.80 20.63 8.31
C ARG A 53 -10.09 21.43 8.36
N GLU A 54 -10.05 22.64 7.82
CA GLU A 54 -11.28 23.40 7.54
C GLU A 54 -12.03 22.74 6.38
N LEU A 55 -13.05 21.94 6.70
CA LEU A 55 -13.96 21.38 5.71
C LEU A 55 -15.00 22.43 5.33
N ARG A 56 -14.83 23.02 4.15
CA ARG A 56 -15.85 23.89 3.52
C ARG A 56 -16.59 23.08 2.47
N PRO A 57 -17.87 22.72 2.68
CA PRO A 57 -18.68 22.06 1.66
C PRO A 57 -18.76 22.92 0.39
N PHE A 58 -18.88 22.27 -0.77
CA PHE A 58 -19.10 23.00 -2.04
C PHE A 58 -20.46 23.71 -2.07
N TYR A 59 -21.46 23.10 -1.44
CA TYR A 59 -22.78 23.67 -1.18
C TYR A 59 -23.02 23.69 0.35
N PRO A 60 -22.79 24.82 1.03
CA PRO A 60 -22.90 24.94 2.49
C PRO A 60 -24.27 24.57 3.05
N ASN A 61 -25.33 24.71 2.26
CA ASN A 61 -26.72 24.52 2.68
C ASN A 61 -27.35 23.25 2.08
N PHE A 62 -26.53 22.23 1.79
CA PHE A 62 -26.99 20.91 1.39
C PHE A 62 -27.92 20.26 2.44
N PRO A 63 -29.02 19.58 2.05
CA PRO A 63 -29.45 19.29 0.66
C PRO A 63 -30.28 20.38 0.01
N GLN A 64 -30.89 21.29 0.78
CA GLN A 64 -31.87 22.26 0.26
C GLN A 64 -31.31 23.11 -0.87
N GLN A 65 -30.09 23.63 -0.71
CA GLN A 65 -29.42 24.44 -1.74
C GLN A 65 -29.28 23.73 -3.09
N VAL A 66 -29.00 22.42 -3.09
CA VAL A 66 -28.85 21.66 -4.34
C VAL A 66 -30.21 21.40 -4.96
N MET A 67 -31.24 21.19 -4.14
CA MET A 67 -32.62 20.99 -4.60
C MET A 67 -33.22 22.27 -5.21
N ASP A 68 -32.83 23.44 -4.71
CA ASP A 68 -33.32 24.73 -5.21
C ASP A 68 -32.64 25.18 -6.52
N LEU A 69 -31.46 24.62 -6.83
CA LEU A 69 -30.71 24.93 -8.05
C LEU A 69 -31.20 24.10 -9.25
N SER A 70 -31.27 24.74 -10.42
CA SER A 70 -31.50 24.02 -11.68
C SER A 70 -30.30 23.15 -12.10
N GLU A 71 -30.56 22.10 -12.89
CA GLU A 71 -29.49 21.26 -13.45
C GLU A 71 -28.45 22.06 -14.24
N ALA A 72 -28.89 23.08 -14.99
CA ALA A 72 -28.00 23.96 -15.75
C ALA A 72 -27.04 24.74 -14.83
N GLN A 73 -27.52 25.21 -13.68
CA GLN A 73 -26.68 25.90 -12.69
C GLN A 73 -25.71 24.94 -12.01
N LEU A 74 -26.15 23.73 -11.64
CA LEU A 74 -25.27 22.70 -11.07
C LEU A 74 -24.15 22.33 -12.06
N TYR A 75 -24.49 22.17 -13.34
CA TYR A 75 -23.52 21.91 -14.40
C TYR A 75 -22.52 23.07 -14.58
N ALA A 76 -23.02 24.31 -14.63
CA ALA A 76 -22.19 25.50 -14.75
C ALA A 76 -21.24 25.65 -13.55
N ASN A 77 -21.73 25.47 -12.32
CA ASN A 77 -20.93 25.51 -11.09
C ASN A 77 -19.81 24.47 -11.11
N ALA A 78 -20.13 23.23 -11.51
CA ALA A 78 -19.13 22.16 -11.61
C ALA A 78 -18.06 22.50 -12.65
N ARG A 79 -18.46 22.95 -13.85
CA ARG A 79 -17.53 23.35 -14.92
C ARG A 79 -16.63 24.50 -14.48
N MET A 80 -17.20 25.56 -13.91
CA MET A 80 -16.44 26.70 -13.40
C MET A 80 -15.46 26.28 -12.31
N HIS A 81 -15.88 25.41 -11.38
CA HIS A 81 -15.00 24.88 -10.35
C HIS A 81 -13.81 24.12 -10.94
N TYR A 82 -14.03 23.20 -11.87
CA TYR A 82 -12.91 22.43 -12.44
C TYR A 82 -11.96 23.28 -13.29
N TRP A 83 -12.44 24.39 -13.86
CA TRP A 83 -11.58 25.31 -14.62
C TRP A 83 -10.81 26.30 -13.77
N THR A 84 -11.41 26.78 -12.69
CA THR A 84 -10.87 27.92 -11.93
C THR A 84 -10.49 27.57 -10.49
N LEU A 85 -10.88 26.38 -10.02
CA LEU A 85 -10.85 25.93 -8.63
C LEU A 85 -11.62 26.84 -7.66
N THR A 86 -12.43 27.76 -8.17
CA THR A 86 -13.32 28.61 -7.36
C THR A 86 -14.57 27.84 -6.93
N ARG A 87 -15.20 28.29 -5.85
CA ARG A 87 -16.42 27.71 -5.29
C ARG A 87 -17.48 28.79 -5.18
N PRO A 88 -18.78 28.44 -5.26
CA PRO A 88 -19.86 29.34 -4.90
C PRO A 88 -19.63 29.94 -3.50
N GLN A 89 -19.85 31.25 -3.35
CA GLN A 89 -19.71 31.97 -2.08
C GLN A 89 -21.09 32.12 -1.44
N ASP A 90 -21.64 31.03 -0.94
CA ASP A 90 -22.92 31.03 -0.22
C ASP A 90 -22.67 31.02 1.29
N ASP A 91 -23.44 31.80 2.03
CA ASP A 91 -23.35 31.82 3.49
C ASP A 91 -24.07 30.60 4.09
N PRO A 92 -23.44 29.90 5.06
CA PRO A 92 -24.07 28.77 5.74
C PRO A 92 -25.24 29.26 6.61
N ALA A 93 -26.41 28.65 6.41
CA ALA A 93 -27.57 28.85 7.25
C ALA A 93 -27.32 28.27 8.66
N PRO A 94 -27.95 28.84 9.71
CA PRO A 94 -27.84 28.31 11.06
C PRO A 94 -28.35 26.87 11.12
N ARG A 95 -27.53 25.97 11.65
CA ARG A 95 -27.88 24.55 11.80
C ARG A 95 -28.31 24.30 13.24
N PRO A 96 -29.40 23.54 13.47
CA PRO A 96 -29.74 23.09 14.81
C PRO A 96 -28.62 22.21 15.36
N GLU A 97 -28.43 22.23 16.67
CA GLU A 97 -27.53 21.29 17.32
C GLU A 97 -27.96 19.85 17.05
N LEU A 98 -26.99 18.95 16.94
CA LEU A 98 -27.26 17.53 16.74
C LEU A 98 -28.07 16.99 17.92
N ALA A 99 -29.31 16.58 17.64
CA ALA A 99 -30.25 16.09 18.67
C ALA A 99 -29.77 14.82 19.39
N HIS A 100 -28.86 14.06 18.78
CA HIS A 100 -28.28 12.85 19.36
C HIS A 100 -26.76 12.95 19.34
N ALA A 101 -26.16 13.10 20.53
CA ALA A 101 -24.73 12.87 20.67
C ALA A 101 -24.47 11.37 20.48
N PRO A 102 -23.58 10.97 19.54
CA PRO A 102 -23.21 9.57 19.41
C PRO A 102 -22.60 9.09 20.73
N ARG A 103 -22.85 7.83 21.09
CA ARG A 103 -22.18 7.22 22.25
C ARG A 103 -20.66 7.35 22.06
N PRO A 104 -19.93 7.91 23.03
CA PRO A 104 -18.51 8.13 22.87
C PRO A 104 -17.78 6.80 22.73
N ARG A 105 -16.76 6.77 21.87
CA ARG A 105 -15.84 5.64 21.78
C ARG A 105 -14.97 5.60 23.02
N LEU A 106 -14.99 4.47 23.73
CA LEU A 106 -14.21 4.29 24.94
C LEU A 106 -12.73 4.11 24.60
N ILE A 107 -11.87 4.85 25.28
CA ILE A 107 -10.41 4.71 25.27
C ILE A 107 -10.04 3.95 26.53
N GLU A 108 -9.43 2.79 26.34
CA GLU A 108 -9.03 1.87 27.39
C GLU A 108 -7.51 1.85 27.53
N ARG A 109 -7.00 1.24 28.61
CA ARG A 109 -5.57 1.00 28.77
C ARG A 109 -5.18 -0.17 27.87
N GLY A 110 -4.25 0.06 26.95
CA GLY A 110 -3.67 -1.02 26.15
C GLY A 110 -2.65 -1.84 26.93
N THR A 111 -2.51 -3.12 26.58
CA THR A 111 -1.43 -3.98 27.09
C THR A 111 -0.18 -3.90 26.20
N GLU A 112 0.94 -4.42 26.69
CA GLU A 112 2.15 -4.53 25.85
C GLU A 112 1.91 -5.48 24.67
N GLU A 113 1.17 -6.57 24.86
CA GLU A 113 0.82 -7.52 23.79
C GLU A 113 -0.02 -6.87 22.70
N GLU A 114 -1.00 -6.02 23.08
CA GLU A 114 -1.82 -5.29 22.11
C GLU A 114 -0.99 -4.29 21.32
N ARG A 115 -0.12 -3.53 22.00
CA ARG A 115 0.83 -2.62 21.35
C ARG A 115 1.70 -3.39 20.37
N ASP A 116 2.26 -4.51 20.77
CA ASP A 116 3.16 -5.32 19.95
C ASP A 116 2.43 -5.92 18.74
N GLY A 117 1.15 -6.26 18.91
CA GLY A 117 0.26 -6.72 17.83
C GLY A 117 -0.02 -5.68 16.75
N ILE A 118 0.11 -4.38 17.04
CA ILE A 118 -0.07 -3.31 16.05
C ILE A 118 0.90 -3.48 14.88
N PHE A 119 2.17 -3.80 15.14
CA PHE A 119 3.14 -4.02 14.08
C PHE A 119 2.71 -5.13 13.12
N THR A 120 2.25 -6.26 13.66
CA THR A 120 1.74 -7.38 12.86
C THR A 120 0.53 -6.96 12.02
N LEU A 121 -0.39 -6.16 12.58
CA LEU A 121 -1.55 -5.65 11.86
C LEU A 121 -1.16 -4.71 10.72
N LEU A 122 -0.21 -3.79 10.96
CA LEU A 122 0.32 -2.90 9.93
C LEU A 122 0.92 -3.70 8.78
N VAL A 123 1.84 -4.63 9.06
CA VAL A 123 2.50 -5.41 7.99
C VAL A 123 1.49 -6.28 7.20
N ARG A 124 0.39 -6.73 7.82
CA ARG A 124 -0.70 -7.47 7.16
C ARG A 124 -1.69 -6.59 6.39
N ALA A 125 -1.59 -5.27 6.47
CA ALA A 125 -2.50 -4.36 5.79
C ALA A 125 -2.50 -4.61 4.27
N LYS A 126 -3.70 -4.62 3.68
CA LYS A 126 -3.91 -4.79 2.23
C LYS A 126 -3.75 -3.48 1.45
N THR A 127 -3.80 -2.34 2.15
CA THR A 127 -3.66 -1.00 1.59
C THR A 127 -2.24 -0.49 1.79
N ALA A 128 -1.81 0.45 0.93
CA ALA A 128 -0.54 1.13 1.10
C ALA A 128 -0.50 1.90 2.42
N PHE A 129 0.67 1.94 3.06
CA PHE A 129 0.88 2.69 4.29
C PHE A 129 0.65 4.19 4.11
N SER A 130 -0.10 4.76 5.07
CA SER A 130 -0.13 6.19 5.32
C SER A 130 1.23 6.68 5.86
N PRO A 131 1.49 8.00 5.90
CA PRO A 131 2.69 8.53 6.54
C PRO A 131 2.84 8.09 8.01
N GLN A 132 1.74 8.05 8.77
CA GLN A 132 1.75 7.60 10.16
C GLN A 132 2.14 6.11 10.27
N ASP A 133 1.56 5.25 9.43
CA ASP A 133 1.88 3.81 9.45
C ASP A 133 3.38 3.56 9.20
N ARG A 134 4.01 4.38 8.35
CA ARG A 134 5.46 4.31 8.08
C ARG A 134 6.27 4.71 9.30
N GLU A 135 5.90 5.82 9.95
CA GLU A 135 6.54 6.28 11.19
C GLU A 135 6.42 5.23 12.30
N ASP A 136 5.25 4.61 12.43
CA ASP A 136 5.00 3.55 13.41
C ASP A 136 5.88 2.33 13.11
N VAL A 137 5.89 1.84 11.87
CA VAL A 137 6.77 0.73 11.44
C VAL A 137 8.24 1.04 11.75
N ASP A 138 8.71 2.25 11.46
CA ASP A 138 10.07 2.66 11.72
C ASP A 138 10.38 2.64 13.23
N ALA A 139 9.45 3.13 14.05
CA ALA A 139 9.56 3.15 15.50
C ALA A 139 9.57 1.73 16.08
N PHE A 140 8.71 0.83 15.60
CA PHE A 140 8.71 -0.59 16.00
C PHE A 140 10.03 -1.27 15.65
N VAL A 141 10.51 -1.15 14.41
CA VAL A 141 11.79 -1.76 13.99
C VAL A 141 12.97 -1.21 14.80
N LEU A 142 12.97 0.09 15.09
CA LEU A 142 13.98 0.74 15.91
C LEU A 142 13.94 0.25 17.37
N HIS A 143 12.75 0.09 17.94
CA HIS A 143 12.55 -0.34 19.32
C HIS A 143 12.93 -1.80 19.54
N TYR A 144 12.41 -2.72 18.72
CA TYR A 144 12.60 -4.17 18.93
C TYR A 144 13.89 -4.71 18.30
N ARG A 145 14.46 -4.03 17.30
CA ARG A 145 15.64 -4.52 16.56
C ARG A 145 15.40 -5.96 16.07
N ASP A 146 16.35 -6.87 16.32
CA ASP A 146 16.23 -8.29 15.94
C ASP A 146 15.05 -9.00 16.61
N ALA A 147 14.54 -8.52 17.76
CA ALA A 147 13.39 -9.12 18.44
C ALA A 147 12.07 -8.90 17.67
N ILE A 148 12.05 -7.99 16.68
CA ILE A 148 10.88 -7.76 15.81
C ILE A 148 10.45 -9.03 15.06
N ALA A 149 11.36 -10.00 14.94
CA ALA A 149 11.12 -11.31 14.33
C ALA A 149 9.84 -11.99 14.82
N LYS A 150 9.53 -11.83 16.12
CA LYS A 150 8.36 -12.44 16.76
C LYS A 150 7.02 -11.89 16.26
N PHE A 151 7.04 -10.69 15.68
CA PHE A 151 5.85 -9.97 15.24
C PHE A 151 5.71 -9.96 13.71
N LEU A 152 6.64 -10.57 12.98
CA LEU A 152 6.56 -10.69 11.53
C LEU A 152 5.42 -11.66 11.14
N PRO A 153 4.47 -11.25 10.29
CA PRO A 153 3.38 -12.11 9.88
C PRO A 153 3.83 -13.15 8.84
N ASP A 154 3.00 -14.17 8.65
CA ASP A 154 3.22 -15.18 7.61
C ASP A 154 2.87 -14.73 6.20
N ALA A 155 2.18 -13.60 6.06
CA ALA A 155 1.78 -13.02 4.78
C ALA A 155 1.87 -11.50 4.79
N VAL A 156 2.34 -10.94 3.67
CA VAL A 156 2.44 -9.50 3.42
C VAL A 156 1.68 -9.18 2.12
N PRO A 157 0.38 -8.87 2.18
CA PRO A 157 -0.47 -8.77 0.99
C PRO A 157 -0.09 -7.59 0.06
N SER A 158 0.29 -6.45 0.65
CA SER A 158 0.68 -5.26 -0.11
C SER A 158 2.16 -5.32 -0.51
N LYS A 159 2.42 -5.28 -1.83
CA LYS A 159 3.80 -5.27 -2.37
C LYS A 159 4.56 -3.97 -2.09
N GLU A 160 3.84 -2.88 -1.91
CA GLU A 160 4.43 -1.60 -1.48
C GLU A 160 4.87 -1.65 -0.03
N ASN A 161 4.01 -2.17 0.86
CA ASN A 161 4.34 -2.33 2.28
C ASN A 161 5.48 -3.35 2.44
N LEU A 162 5.45 -4.44 1.68
CA LEU A 162 6.55 -5.42 1.65
C LEU A 162 7.90 -4.75 1.35
N ALA A 163 7.96 -3.91 0.32
CA ALA A 163 9.18 -3.22 -0.05
C ALA A 163 9.65 -2.24 1.04
N TYR A 164 8.72 -1.49 1.64
CA TYR A 164 9.02 -0.55 2.72
C TYR A 164 9.55 -1.26 3.97
N VAL A 165 8.78 -2.22 4.49
CA VAL A 165 9.15 -3.03 5.67
C VAL A 165 10.46 -3.76 5.42
N GLY A 166 10.62 -4.37 4.24
CA GLY A 166 11.82 -5.09 3.87
C GLY A 166 13.07 -4.20 3.82
N ALA A 167 12.96 -2.98 3.29
CA ALA A 167 14.05 -2.01 3.32
C ALA A 167 14.40 -1.59 4.76
N ARG A 168 13.39 -1.30 5.58
CA ARG A 168 13.59 -0.89 6.98
C ARG A 168 14.23 -1.98 7.83
N LEU A 169 13.77 -3.22 7.68
CA LEU A 169 14.37 -4.37 8.36
C LEU A 169 15.81 -4.61 7.91
N LEU A 170 16.12 -4.42 6.63
CA LEU A 170 17.47 -4.65 6.10
C LEU A 170 18.49 -3.63 6.64
N GLU A 171 18.06 -2.41 6.95
CA GLU A 171 18.93 -1.37 7.50
C GLU A 171 19.32 -1.61 8.96
N ASP A 172 18.40 -2.14 9.77
CA ASP A 172 18.50 -2.09 11.23
C ASP A 172 18.41 -3.45 11.94
N THR A 173 18.24 -4.54 11.20
CA THR A 173 18.06 -5.88 11.77
C THR A 173 18.76 -6.96 10.94
N ARG A 174 19.06 -8.09 11.57
CA ARG A 174 19.57 -9.31 10.92
C ARG A 174 18.45 -10.12 10.25
N VAL A 175 17.19 -9.85 10.59
CA VAL A 175 16.03 -10.58 10.04
C VAL A 175 15.56 -10.06 8.69
N GLY A 176 16.06 -8.89 8.25
CA GLY A 176 15.69 -8.29 6.97
C GLY A 176 15.99 -9.17 5.76
N GLN A 177 17.18 -9.78 5.69
CA GLN A 177 17.51 -10.67 4.57
C GLN A 177 16.61 -11.92 4.52
N PRO A 178 16.43 -12.71 5.60
CA PRO A 178 15.49 -13.83 5.61
C PRO A 178 14.04 -13.43 5.26
N PHE A 179 13.58 -12.28 5.74
CA PHE A 179 12.25 -11.75 5.42
C PHE A 179 12.10 -11.47 3.91
N LEU A 180 13.08 -10.79 3.32
CA LEU A 180 13.09 -10.49 1.89
C LEU A 180 13.17 -11.76 1.03
N GLU A 181 14.00 -12.72 1.43
CA GLU A 181 14.15 -13.98 0.72
C GLU A 181 12.86 -14.81 0.67
N ARG A 182 12.01 -14.69 1.70
CA ARG A 182 10.69 -15.33 1.82
C ARG A 182 9.61 -14.65 0.97
N PHE A 183 9.55 -13.31 0.98
CA PHE A 183 8.39 -12.59 0.45
C PHE A 183 8.62 -11.87 -0.89
N VAL A 184 9.86 -11.56 -1.25
CA VAL A 184 10.19 -10.95 -2.55
C VAL A 184 10.33 -12.04 -3.59
N THR A 185 9.33 -12.14 -4.48
CA THR A 185 9.22 -13.26 -5.42
C THR A 185 9.26 -12.86 -6.88
N THR A 186 9.08 -11.57 -7.21
CA THR A 186 9.05 -11.08 -8.60
C THR A 186 10.13 -10.03 -8.85
N ALA A 187 10.51 -9.82 -10.12
CA ALA A 187 11.44 -8.74 -10.46
C ALA A 187 10.86 -7.37 -10.06
N THR A 188 9.55 -7.16 -10.22
CA THR A 188 8.90 -5.91 -9.82
C THR A 188 8.99 -5.68 -8.31
N ASP A 189 8.87 -6.73 -7.49
CA ASP A 189 9.07 -6.61 -6.03
C ASP A 189 10.52 -6.19 -5.71
N VAL A 190 11.52 -6.72 -6.44
CA VAL A 190 12.92 -6.29 -6.30
C VAL A 190 13.10 -4.81 -6.70
N LEU A 191 12.42 -4.36 -7.76
CA LEU A 191 12.45 -2.94 -8.15
C LEU A 191 11.87 -2.06 -7.04
N ARG A 192 10.72 -2.41 -6.47
CA ARG A 192 10.12 -1.67 -5.34
C ARG A 192 11.05 -1.63 -4.14
N LEU A 193 11.68 -2.75 -3.80
CA LEU A 193 12.66 -2.81 -2.72
C LEU A 193 13.85 -1.87 -2.99
N ALA A 194 14.41 -1.87 -4.21
CA ALA A 194 15.48 -0.96 -4.58
C ALA A 194 15.07 0.51 -4.49
N VAL A 195 13.81 0.83 -4.83
CA VAL A 195 13.25 2.18 -4.68
C VAL A 195 13.05 2.54 -3.21
N ALA A 196 12.58 1.62 -2.37
CA ALA A 196 12.44 1.82 -0.93
C ALA A 196 13.80 2.11 -0.26
N LEU A 197 14.85 1.34 -0.62
CA LEU A 197 16.22 1.56 -0.16
C LEU A 197 16.81 2.90 -0.64
N ALA A 198 16.30 3.44 -1.75
CA ALA A 198 16.64 4.76 -2.25
C ALA A 198 15.73 5.87 -1.69
N LYS A 199 14.83 5.54 -0.75
CA LYS A 199 13.82 6.44 -0.15
C LYS A 199 12.92 7.12 -1.18
N GLY A 200 12.61 6.41 -2.27
CA GLY A 200 11.70 6.86 -3.32
C GLY A 200 10.27 6.32 -3.17
N ASP A 201 9.43 6.61 -4.17
CA ASP A 201 8.04 6.17 -4.25
C ASP A 201 7.90 4.69 -4.62
N VAL A 202 7.57 3.86 -3.62
CA VAL A 202 7.40 2.40 -3.76
C VAL A 202 6.21 1.98 -4.63
N SER A 203 5.27 2.89 -4.92
CA SER A 203 4.18 2.63 -5.88
C SER A 203 4.70 2.52 -7.33
N LEU A 204 5.93 3.02 -7.57
CA LEU A 204 6.58 3.16 -8.87
C LEU A 204 5.94 4.22 -9.78
N ALA A 205 4.99 5.03 -9.29
CA ALA A 205 4.38 6.10 -10.06
C ALA A 205 5.45 7.13 -10.47
N GLU A 206 6.29 7.54 -9.52
CA GLU A 206 7.39 8.44 -9.79
C GLU A 206 8.69 7.72 -10.21
N ALA A 207 9.58 8.45 -10.89
CA ALA A 207 10.90 7.95 -11.23
C ALA A 207 11.86 8.10 -10.05
N CYS A 208 12.59 7.04 -9.71
CA CYS A 208 13.56 7.04 -8.61
C CYS A 208 15.00 7.31 -9.10
N LYS A 209 15.76 8.08 -8.33
CA LYS A 209 17.22 8.24 -8.48
C LYS A 209 17.93 7.29 -7.50
N PHE A 210 18.57 6.26 -8.03
CA PHE A 210 19.25 5.26 -7.20
C PHE A 210 20.62 5.75 -6.70
N PRO A 211 20.92 5.59 -5.39
CA PRO A 211 22.25 5.82 -4.85
C PRO A 211 23.21 4.68 -5.24
N SER A 212 24.48 4.84 -4.88
CA SER A 212 25.41 3.71 -4.87
C SER A 212 25.06 2.75 -3.75
N PHE A 213 24.72 1.51 -4.07
CA PHE A 213 24.43 0.48 -3.09
C PHE A 213 25.71 -0.17 -2.57
N ARG A 214 25.74 -0.52 -1.28
CA ARG A 214 26.83 -1.30 -0.69
C ARG A 214 26.89 -2.67 -1.37
N ARG A 215 28.10 -3.25 -1.46
CA ARG A 215 28.33 -4.56 -2.10
C ARG A 215 27.39 -5.68 -1.60
N PRO A 216 27.12 -5.82 -0.29
CA PRO A 216 26.15 -6.82 0.20
C PRO A 216 24.73 -6.58 -0.32
N THR A 217 24.27 -5.33 -0.37
CA THR A 217 22.94 -4.95 -0.88
C THR A 217 22.82 -5.25 -2.38
N ARG A 218 23.85 -4.92 -3.18
CA ARG A 218 23.88 -5.28 -4.61
C ARG A 218 23.75 -6.78 -4.80
N ARG A 219 24.52 -7.55 -4.03
CA ARG A 219 24.51 -9.02 -4.07
C ARG A 219 23.16 -9.60 -3.65
N LEU A 220 22.51 -9.02 -2.64
CA LEU A 220 21.16 -9.41 -2.23
C LEU A 220 20.15 -9.16 -3.36
N LEU A 221 20.08 -7.94 -3.90
CA LEU A 221 19.14 -7.58 -4.97
C LEU A 221 19.32 -8.45 -6.22
N LEU A 222 20.57 -8.72 -6.62
CA LEU A 222 20.87 -9.63 -7.73
C LEU A 222 20.49 -11.08 -7.41
N GLY A 223 20.70 -11.55 -6.18
CA GLY A 223 20.27 -12.88 -5.76
C GLY A 223 18.75 -13.04 -5.67
N LEU A 224 18.01 -11.97 -5.33
CA LEU A 224 16.55 -11.96 -5.41
C LEU A 224 16.09 -12.02 -6.87
N LEU A 225 16.74 -11.27 -7.77
CA LEU A 225 16.46 -11.32 -9.21
C LEU A 225 16.73 -12.69 -9.81
N GLU A 226 17.86 -13.32 -9.47
CA GLU A 226 18.24 -14.63 -10.01
C GLU A 226 17.17 -15.70 -9.78
N ARG A 227 16.40 -15.60 -8.69
CA ARG A 227 15.33 -16.54 -8.32
C ARG A 227 13.96 -16.15 -8.86
N ALA A 228 13.79 -14.93 -9.39
CA ALA A 228 12.49 -14.46 -9.85
C ALA A 228 12.05 -15.24 -11.11
N PRO A 229 10.75 -15.45 -11.34
CA PRO A 229 10.25 -15.95 -12.62
C PRO A 229 10.10 -14.80 -13.62
N ASN A 230 10.12 -15.12 -14.92
CA ASN A 230 9.80 -14.18 -16.01
C ASN A 230 10.60 -12.85 -16.02
N LEU A 231 11.87 -12.84 -15.57
CA LEU A 231 12.69 -11.63 -15.38
C LEU A 231 12.58 -10.64 -16.55
N VAL A 232 12.87 -11.11 -17.76
CA VAL A 232 12.98 -10.24 -18.94
C VAL A 232 11.64 -9.58 -19.26
N GLU A 233 10.53 -10.30 -19.12
CA GLU A 233 9.17 -9.76 -19.34
C GLU A 233 8.84 -8.69 -18.29
N ASP A 234 9.02 -9.00 -17.01
CA ASP A 234 8.73 -8.08 -15.91
C ASP A 234 9.62 -6.83 -15.95
N MET A 235 10.91 -7.02 -16.24
CA MET A 235 11.86 -5.93 -16.35
C MET A 235 11.56 -5.03 -17.55
N SER A 236 11.08 -5.60 -18.67
CA SER A 236 10.74 -4.83 -19.87
C SER A 236 9.61 -3.82 -19.63
N ARG A 237 8.65 -4.12 -18.74
CA ARG A 237 7.56 -3.20 -18.35
C ARG A 237 8.09 -1.89 -17.77
N TRP A 238 9.26 -1.94 -17.12
CA TRP A 238 9.91 -0.81 -16.47
C TRP A 238 11.32 -0.56 -17.03
N LYS A 239 11.54 -0.82 -18.33
CA LYS A 239 12.86 -0.86 -18.97
C LYS A 239 13.82 0.25 -18.50
N SER A 240 13.42 1.52 -18.62
CA SER A 240 14.28 2.66 -18.27
C SER A 240 14.68 2.69 -16.80
N ARG A 241 13.79 2.27 -15.88
CA ARG A 241 14.09 2.17 -14.45
C ARG A 241 15.12 1.07 -14.18
N TRP A 242 14.99 -0.07 -14.87
CA TRP A 242 15.95 -1.16 -14.78
C TRP A 242 17.31 -0.84 -15.35
N ILE A 243 17.39 -0.13 -16.49
CA ILE A 243 18.70 0.30 -17.03
C ILE A 243 19.46 1.13 -15.99
N ARG A 244 18.80 2.11 -15.38
CA ARG A 244 19.37 2.96 -14.31
C ARG A 244 19.74 2.17 -13.06
N LEU A 245 18.90 1.22 -12.63
CA LEU A 245 19.22 0.37 -11.48
C LEU A 245 20.41 -0.55 -11.77
N GLY A 246 20.48 -1.12 -12.98
CA GLY A 246 21.55 -1.99 -13.44
C GLY A 246 22.91 -1.30 -13.47
N GLU A 247 22.97 0.01 -13.70
CA GLU A 247 24.19 0.82 -13.57
C GLU A 247 24.70 0.86 -12.12
N ARG A 248 23.81 0.79 -11.11
CA ARG A 248 24.17 0.81 -9.68
C ARG A 248 24.41 -0.59 -9.09
N LEU A 249 23.79 -1.62 -9.66
CA LEU A 249 23.94 -3.01 -9.18
C LEU A 249 25.21 -3.69 -9.68
N HIS A 250 25.78 -3.24 -10.81
CA HIS A 250 26.92 -3.86 -11.48
C HIS A 250 26.80 -5.39 -11.65
N PRO A 251 25.78 -5.90 -12.38
CA PRO A 251 25.55 -7.35 -12.53
C PRO A 251 26.78 -8.12 -13.03
N GLY A 252 27.60 -7.50 -13.88
CA GLY A 252 28.83 -8.11 -14.41
C GLY A 252 29.87 -8.46 -13.33
N GLU A 253 29.91 -7.74 -12.21
CA GLU A 253 30.80 -8.07 -11.06
C GLU A 253 30.48 -9.45 -10.48
N PHE A 254 29.23 -9.91 -10.63
CA PHE A 254 28.71 -11.15 -10.05
C PHE A 254 28.27 -12.15 -11.13
N ALA A 255 28.80 -12.05 -12.36
CA ALA A 255 28.38 -12.84 -13.51
C ALA A 255 28.35 -14.36 -13.25
N THR A 256 29.32 -14.88 -12.51
CA THR A 256 29.42 -16.31 -12.17
C THR A 256 28.35 -16.76 -11.18
N ARG A 257 27.87 -15.85 -10.33
CA ARG A 257 26.89 -16.14 -9.28
C ARG A 257 25.45 -15.85 -9.69
N PHE A 258 25.25 -14.83 -10.54
CA PHE A 258 23.93 -14.39 -11.00
C PHE A 258 23.85 -14.28 -12.54
N PRO A 259 24.07 -15.39 -13.26
CA PRO A 259 24.06 -15.40 -14.72
C PRO A 259 22.69 -15.05 -15.33
N GLU A 260 21.56 -15.42 -14.71
CA GLU A 260 20.23 -15.09 -15.22
C GLU A 260 19.95 -13.59 -15.12
N ALA A 261 20.26 -12.99 -13.97
CA ALA A 261 20.12 -11.54 -13.78
C ALA A 261 20.99 -10.77 -14.78
N LEU A 262 22.25 -11.19 -14.98
CA LEU A 262 23.15 -10.57 -15.96
C LEU A 262 22.56 -10.64 -17.37
N ARG A 263 22.08 -11.83 -17.79
CA ARG A 263 21.47 -12.01 -19.11
C ARG A 263 20.26 -11.10 -19.29
N ALA A 264 19.39 -11.02 -18.29
CA ALA A 264 18.22 -10.17 -18.34
C ALA A 264 18.59 -8.69 -18.55
N PHE A 265 19.57 -8.17 -17.81
CA PHE A 265 20.08 -6.81 -18.02
C PHE A 265 20.71 -6.62 -19.41
N ALA A 266 21.42 -7.62 -19.94
CA ALA A 266 21.99 -7.56 -21.28
C ALA A 266 20.89 -7.50 -22.36
N THR A 267 19.85 -8.33 -22.26
CA THR A 267 18.69 -8.30 -23.15
C THR A 267 17.98 -6.95 -23.13
N LEU A 268 17.78 -6.37 -21.94
CA LEU A 268 17.17 -5.04 -21.82
C LEU A 268 18.01 -3.95 -22.51
N ARG A 269 19.35 -4.01 -22.37
CA ARG A 269 20.28 -3.04 -22.99
C ARG A 269 20.35 -3.18 -24.50
N ALA A 270 20.32 -4.41 -25.02
CA ALA A 270 20.29 -4.67 -26.45
C ALA A 270 19.02 -4.14 -27.13
N GLY A 271 17.98 -3.84 -26.35
CA GLY A 271 16.71 -3.34 -26.89
C GLY A 271 15.94 -4.39 -27.68
N THR A 272 16.26 -5.67 -27.50
CA THR A 272 15.55 -6.78 -28.12
C THR A 272 14.07 -6.69 -27.80
N LYS A 273 13.22 -6.80 -28.83
CA LYS A 273 11.77 -6.83 -28.63
C LYS A 273 11.40 -8.12 -27.91
N VAL A 274 11.02 -7.99 -26.64
CA VAL A 274 10.57 -9.11 -25.83
C VAL A 274 9.14 -9.43 -26.22
N VAL A 275 8.91 -10.63 -26.74
CA VAL A 275 7.55 -11.13 -26.94
C VAL A 275 7.00 -11.46 -25.55
N SER A 276 6.04 -10.65 -25.10
CA SER A 276 5.41 -10.88 -23.79
C SER A 276 4.42 -12.03 -23.88
N PHE A 277 4.17 -12.69 -22.75
CA PHE A 277 3.10 -13.68 -22.63
C PHE A 277 1.77 -13.16 -23.18
N GLY A 278 1.40 -11.93 -22.81
CA GLY A 278 0.19 -11.30 -23.31
C GLY A 278 0.20 -11.17 -24.83
N SER A 279 1.31 -10.71 -25.41
CA SER A 279 1.45 -10.61 -26.87
C SER A 279 1.29 -11.96 -27.59
N GLU A 280 1.83 -13.05 -27.03
CA GLU A 280 1.65 -14.40 -27.59
C GLU A 280 0.19 -14.83 -27.55
N VAL A 281 -0.49 -14.61 -26.42
CA VAL A 281 -1.91 -14.92 -26.26
C VAL A 281 -2.75 -14.10 -27.23
N GLU A 282 -2.57 -12.78 -27.28
CA GLU A 282 -3.33 -11.90 -28.19
C GLU A 282 -3.06 -12.25 -29.67
N THR A 283 -1.84 -12.64 -30.02
CA THR A 283 -1.52 -13.11 -31.39
C THR A 283 -2.26 -14.39 -31.74
N ALA A 284 -2.31 -15.36 -30.82
CA ALA A 284 -3.05 -16.60 -31.02
C ALA A 284 -4.57 -16.35 -31.13
N LEU A 285 -5.12 -15.48 -30.28
CA LEU A 285 -6.53 -15.08 -30.33
C LEU A 285 -6.88 -14.35 -31.64
N ALA A 286 -6.03 -13.43 -32.09
CA ALA A 286 -6.21 -12.73 -33.36
C ALA A 286 -6.19 -13.69 -34.56
N ALA A 287 -5.35 -14.74 -34.49
CA ALA A 287 -5.30 -15.81 -35.49
C ALA A 287 -6.44 -16.83 -35.35
N ARG A 288 -7.34 -16.68 -34.37
CA ARG A 288 -8.40 -17.65 -33.99
C ARG A 288 -7.85 -19.04 -33.63
N ASP A 289 -6.59 -19.11 -33.19
CA ASP A 289 -5.93 -20.32 -32.72
C ASP A 289 -6.20 -20.53 -31.22
N MET A 290 -7.44 -20.96 -30.93
CA MET A 290 -7.91 -21.21 -29.56
C MET A 290 -7.08 -22.28 -28.82
N PRO A 291 -6.69 -23.42 -29.42
CA PRO A 291 -5.85 -24.41 -28.75
C PRO A 291 -4.53 -23.81 -28.24
N ARG A 292 -3.83 -23.04 -29.07
CA ARG A 292 -2.56 -22.40 -28.70
C ARG A 292 -2.75 -21.34 -27.61
N ALA A 293 -3.82 -20.54 -27.70
CA ALA A 293 -4.15 -19.56 -26.68
C ALA A 293 -4.41 -20.22 -25.31
N LEU A 294 -5.17 -21.33 -25.29
CA LEU A 294 -5.46 -22.09 -24.07
C LEU A 294 -4.23 -22.79 -23.50
N GLU A 295 -3.38 -23.38 -24.34
CA GLU A 295 -2.12 -23.99 -23.92
C GLU A 295 -1.24 -22.95 -23.19
N ARG A 296 -1.12 -21.76 -23.78
CA ARG A 296 -0.35 -20.68 -23.17
C ARG A 296 -0.99 -20.16 -21.89
N LEU A 297 -2.29 -19.87 -21.90
CA LEU A 297 -3.04 -19.40 -20.73
C LEU A 297 -3.04 -20.38 -19.56
N ALA A 298 -3.04 -21.69 -19.83
CA ALA A 298 -2.97 -22.73 -18.80
C ALA A 298 -1.67 -22.66 -17.98
N THR A 299 -0.59 -22.06 -18.51
CA THR A 299 0.65 -21.83 -17.74
C THR A 299 0.55 -20.69 -16.71
N ARG A 300 -0.48 -19.84 -16.81
CA ARG A 300 -0.75 -18.75 -15.86
C ARG A 300 -2.24 -18.74 -15.47
N PRO A 301 -2.67 -19.60 -14.52
CA PRO A 301 -4.09 -19.81 -14.20
C PRO A 301 -4.87 -18.54 -13.85
N GLY A 302 -4.23 -17.56 -13.19
CA GLY A 302 -4.86 -16.27 -12.89
C GLY A 302 -5.17 -15.43 -14.14
N GLU A 303 -4.32 -15.47 -15.17
CA GLU A 303 -4.58 -14.81 -16.46
C GLU A 303 -5.66 -15.55 -17.26
N LEU A 304 -5.68 -16.88 -17.18
CA LEU A 304 -6.76 -17.69 -17.75
C LEU A 304 -8.11 -17.35 -17.11
N ALA A 305 -8.17 -17.28 -15.77
CA ALA A 305 -9.39 -16.92 -15.03
C ALA A 305 -9.94 -15.55 -15.45
N ARG A 306 -9.06 -14.54 -15.55
CA ARG A 306 -9.43 -13.17 -15.96
C ARG A 306 -9.98 -13.09 -17.39
N ARG A 307 -9.59 -14.01 -18.26
CA ARG A 307 -10.01 -14.06 -19.67
C ARG A 307 -11.10 -15.09 -19.95
N LEU A 308 -11.61 -15.79 -18.93
CA LEU A 308 -12.53 -16.92 -19.12
C LEU A 308 -13.80 -16.54 -19.90
N ASP A 309 -14.48 -15.45 -19.50
CA ASP A 309 -15.68 -14.97 -20.18
C ASP A 309 -15.42 -14.66 -21.67
N HIS A 310 -14.30 -13.98 -21.96
CA HIS A 310 -13.92 -13.67 -23.33
C HIS A 310 -13.69 -14.96 -24.14
N LEU A 311 -12.92 -15.91 -23.61
CA LEU A 311 -12.61 -17.18 -24.29
C LEU A 311 -13.87 -18.02 -24.55
N MET A 312 -14.83 -18.01 -23.62
CA MET A 312 -16.09 -18.73 -23.80
C MET A 312 -16.97 -18.12 -24.90
N ARG A 313 -16.96 -16.80 -25.06
CA ARG A 313 -17.75 -16.11 -26.10
C ARG A 313 -17.14 -16.21 -27.49
N THR A 314 -15.82 -16.34 -27.59
CA THR A 314 -15.10 -16.37 -28.87
C THR A 314 -14.77 -17.77 -29.36
N SER A 315 -14.75 -18.76 -28.46
CA SER A 315 -14.50 -20.16 -28.82
C SER A 315 -15.67 -20.79 -29.58
N GLN A 316 -15.36 -21.60 -30.59
CA GLN A 316 -16.35 -22.48 -31.23
C GLN A 316 -16.71 -23.71 -30.36
N ALA A 317 -15.92 -23.99 -29.33
CA ALA A 317 -16.15 -25.06 -28.37
C ALA A 317 -16.02 -24.53 -26.93
N PRO A 318 -17.04 -23.84 -26.38
CA PRO A 318 -16.95 -23.24 -25.04
C PRO A 318 -16.74 -24.26 -23.92
N ARG A 319 -17.20 -25.51 -24.06
CA ARG A 319 -17.01 -26.58 -23.07
C ARG A 319 -15.53 -26.91 -22.86
N SER A 320 -14.73 -26.99 -23.93
CA SER A 320 -13.31 -27.32 -23.80
C SER A 320 -12.51 -26.24 -23.07
N VAL A 321 -12.94 -24.98 -23.17
CA VAL A 321 -12.37 -23.86 -22.38
C VAL A 321 -12.63 -24.07 -20.89
N VAL A 322 -13.86 -24.44 -20.53
CA VAL A 322 -14.27 -24.70 -19.14
C VAL A 322 -13.54 -25.92 -18.58
N ASP A 323 -13.46 -27.01 -19.34
CA ASP A 323 -12.77 -28.24 -18.92
C ASP A 323 -11.29 -27.95 -18.65
N ARG A 324 -10.63 -27.24 -19.57
CA ARG A 324 -9.22 -26.86 -19.41
C ARG A 324 -8.98 -25.92 -18.24
N PHE A 325 -9.93 -25.03 -17.95
CA PHE A 325 -9.90 -24.18 -16.77
C PHE A 325 -10.06 -25.00 -15.49
N ALA A 326 -11.02 -25.92 -15.44
CA ALA A 326 -11.29 -26.80 -14.31
C ALA A 326 -10.07 -27.67 -13.97
N GLU A 327 -9.41 -28.25 -14.97
CA GLU A 327 -8.15 -29.02 -14.81
C GLU A 327 -7.03 -28.23 -14.11
N ARG A 328 -6.99 -26.91 -14.29
CA ARG A 328 -5.96 -26.03 -13.71
C ARG A 328 -6.40 -25.32 -12.44
N ALA A 329 -7.71 -25.26 -12.17
CA ALA A 329 -8.28 -24.67 -10.97
C ALA A 329 -8.38 -25.65 -9.80
N ALA A 330 -8.32 -26.96 -10.06
CA ALA A 330 -8.26 -27.97 -9.01
C ALA A 330 -6.99 -27.79 -8.15
N PRO A 331 -7.09 -27.79 -6.81
CA PRO A 331 -5.92 -27.75 -5.96
C PRO A 331 -5.06 -29.01 -6.20
N ALA A 332 -3.74 -28.80 -6.28
CA ALA A 332 -2.76 -29.89 -6.34
C ALA A 332 -2.69 -30.66 -5.03
#